data_AF-A0A209C5I6-F1
#
_entry.id   AF-A0A209C5I6-F1
#
_cell.length_a   1.000
_cell.length_b   1.000
_cell.length_c   1.000
_cell.angle_alpha   90.00
_cell.angle_beta   90.00
_cell.angle_gamma   90.00
#
_symmetry.space_group_name_H-M   'P 1'
#
loop_
_entity.id
_entity.type
_entity.pdbx_description
1 polymer ?
#
loop_
_entity_poly.entity_id
_entity_poly.type
_entity_poly.pdbx_seq_one_letter_code
_entity_poly.pdbx_strand_id
1 'polypeptide(L)' 'MRWVTAADISSLWGIPTGSVYRHASTRKWRRRSASGRTYYHGIDVYETLDGVTAAAAGR' A
#
# COMPACT_ATOMS: atom_id res chain seq x y z
N MET A 1 0.54 -8.84 -12.58
CA MET A 1 0.52 -7.61 -11.76
C MET A 1 -0.85 -7.51 -11.07
N ARG A 2 -0.89 -7.35 -9.73
CA ARG A 2 -2.14 -7.42 -8.94
C ARG A 2 -2.57 -6.05 -8.44
N TRP A 3 -3.88 -5.85 -8.36
CA TRP A 3 -4.49 -4.70 -7.70
C TRP A 3 -4.96 -5.11 -6.31
N VAL A 4 -4.64 -4.32 -5.30
CA VAL A 4 -4.85 -4.66 -3.88
C VAL A 4 -5.58 -3.54 -3.15
N THR A 5 -6.43 -3.88 -2.18
CA THR A 5 -7.16 -2.88 -1.40
C THR A 5 -6.30 -2.34 -0.25
N ALA A 6 -6.69 -1.21 0.34
CA ALA A 6 -6.02 -0.70 1.54
C ALA A 6 -6.03 -1.71 2.71
N ALA A 7 -7.09 -2.51 2.84
CA ALA A 7 -7.21 -3.56 3.85
C ALA A 7 -6.22 -4.71 3.61
N ASP A 8 -6.08 -5.14 2.35
CA ASP A 8 -5.09 -6.17 1.98
C ASP A 8 -3.67 -5.68 2.28
N ILE A 9 -3.35 -4.44 1.91
CA ILE A 9 -2.01 -3.86 2.14
C ILE A 9 -1.73 -3.75 3.64
N SER A 10 -2.70 -3.26 4.42
CA SER A 10 -2.56 -3.15 5.87
C SER A 10 -2.28 -4.50 6.51
N SER A 11 -2.97 -5.54 6.08
CA SER A 11 -2.80 -6.90 6.60
C SER A 11 -1.47 -7.52 6.18
N LEU A 12 -1.03 -7.31 4.93
CA LEU A 12 0.19 -7.90 4.38
C LEU A 12 1.48 -7.25 4.90
N TRP A 13 1.50 -5.93 5.07
CA TRP A 13 2.67 -5.17 5.52
C TRP A 13 2.61 -4.75 6.99
N GLY A 14 1.54 -5.08 7.72
CA GLY A 14 1.42 -4.77 9.15
C GLY A 14 1.34 -3.28 9.48
N ILE A 15 0.92 -2.43 8.54
CA ILE A 15 0.81 -0.97 8.73
C ILE A 15 -0.65 -0.52 8.85
N PRO A 16 -0.95 0.55 9.62
CA PRO A 16 -2.30 1.11 9.69
C PRO A 16 -2.82 1.55 8.31
N THR A 17 -4.12 1.39 8.05
CA THR A 17 -4.76 1.85 6.80
C THR A 17 -4.55 3.35 6.56
N GLY A 18 -4.50 4.18 7.61
CA GLY A 18 -4.13 5.60 7.51
C GLY A 18 -2.72 5.82 6.93
N SER A 19 -1.76 4.97 7.28
CA SER A 19 -0.41 4.99 6.70
C SER A 19 -0.43 4.55 5.23
N VAL A 20 -1.26 3.56 4.88
CA VAL A 20 -1.48 3.18 3.47
C VAL A 20 -1.97 4.37 2.65
N TYR A 21 -2.99 5.09 3.13
CA TYR A 21 -3.50 6.28 2.43
C TYR A 21 -2.47 7.42 2.34
N ARG A 22 -1.66 7.60 3.39
CA ARG A 22 -0.56 8.57 3.37
C ARG A 22 0.46 8.22 2.29
N HIS A 23 0.95 6.98 2.26
CA HIS A 23 1.89 6.53 1.23
C HIS A 23 1.29 6.65 -0.17
N ALA A 24 0.06 6.20 -0.35
CA ALA A 24 -0.64 6.30 -1.62
C ALA A 24 -0.75 7.74 -2.13
N SER A 25 -1.03 8.69 -1.23
CA SER A 25 -1.15 10.11 -1.58
C SER A 25 0.23 10.74 -1.84
N THR A 26 1.20 10.53 -0.95
CA THR A 26 2.54 11.12 -1.04
C THR A 26 3.33 10.60 -2.23
N ARG A 27 3.27 9.30 -2.51
CA ARG A 27 3.97 8.65 -3.63
C ARG A 27 3.12 8.60 -4.91
N LYS A 28 1.91 9.18 -4.88
CA LYS A 28 0.98 9.23 -6.02
C LYS A 28 0.73 7.84 -6.64
N TRP A 29 0.43 6.86 -5.80
CA TRP A 29 0.14 5.50 -6.26
C TRP A 29 -1.02 5.48 -7.27
N ARG A 30 -0.88 4.64 -8.29
CA ARG A 30 -1.96 4.36 -9.24
C ARG A 30 -3.11 3.71 -8.49
N ARG A 31 -4.30 4.29 -8.67
CA ARG A 31 -5.53 3.85 -8.03
C ARG A 31 -6.61 3.61 -9.06
N ARG A 32 -7.47 2.63 -8.80
CA ARG A 32 -8.70 2.39 -9.55
C ARG A 32 -9.86 2.17 -8.59
N SER A 33 -11.05 2.59 -8.99
CA SER A 33 -12.29 2.32 -8.28
C SER A 33 -13.07 1.25 -9.04
N ALA A 34 -13.47 0.19 -8.35
CA ALA A 34 -14.32 -0.86 -8.92
C ALA A 34 -15.26 -1.40 -7.84
N SER A 35 -16.55 -1.53 -8.15
CA SER A 35 -17.58 -2.06 -7.23
C SER A 35 -17.55 -1.40 -5.85
N GLY A 36 -17.42 -0.07 -5.80
CA GLY A 36 -17.39 0.70 -4.54
C GLY A 36 -16.10 0.57 -3.71
N ARG A 37 -15.07 -0.11 -4.21
CA ARG A 37 -13.78 -0.27 -3.54
C ARG A 37 -12.65 0.42 -4.30
N THR A 38 -11.71 0.99 -3.56
CA THR A 38 -10.47 1.53 -4.11
C THR A 38 -9.38 0.47 -4.06
N TYR A 39 -8.70 0.29 -5.18
CA TYR A 39 -7.55 -0.59 -5.33
C TYR A 39 -6.32 0.20 -5.73
N TYR A 40 -5.17 -0.22 -5.23
CA TYR A 40 -3.86 0.31 -5.56
C TYR A 40 -3.07 -0.69 -6.40
N HIS A 41 -2.22 -0.16 -7.27
CA HIS A 41 -1.37 -0.98 -8.12
C HIS A 41 -0.25 -1.62 -7.31
N GLY A 42 -0.12 -2.95 -7.36
CA GLY A 42 0.79 -3.69 -6.50
C GLY A 42 2.27 -3.31 -6.63
N ILE A 43 2.72 -2.84 -7.81
CA ILE A 43 4.10 -2.36 -7.97
C ILE A 43 4.36 -1.11 -7.13
N ASP A 44 3.42 -0.16 -7.11
CA ASP A 44 3.62 1.09 -6.36
C ASP A 44 3.65 0.81 -4.84
N VAL A 45 2.83 -0.15 -4.40
CA VAL A 45 2.83 -0.67 -3.02
C VAL A 45 4.18 -1.29 -2.69
N TYR A 46 4.65 -2.21 -3.52
CA TYR A 46 5.90 -2.93 -3.31
C TYR A 46 7.11 -1.98 -3.29
N GLU A 47 7.27 -1.13 -4.31
CA GLU A 47 8.37 -0.15 -4.38
C GLU A 47 8.41 0.81 -3.18
N THR A 48 7.25 1.10 -2.59
CA THR A 48 7.17 1.99 -1.44
C THR A 48 7.38 1.27 -0.11
N LEU A 49 6.86 0.05 0.05
CA LEU A 49 6.79 -0.63 1.35
C LEU A 49 7.86 -1.71 1.55
N ASP A 50 8.42 -2.27 0.49
CA ASP A 50 9.49 -3.28 0.59
C ASP A 50 10.76 -2.68 1.21
N GLY A 51 11.07 -1.42 0.88
CA GLY A 51 12.13 -0.64 1.54
C GLY A 51 11.79 -0.16 2.96
N VAL A 52 10.50 -0.12 3.34
CA VAL A 52 10.05 0.34 4.66
C VAL A 52 10.03 -0.79 5.69
N THR A 53 9.69 -2.01 5.27
CA THR A 53 9.79 -3.22 6.11
C THR A 53 11.24 -3.51 6.52
N ALA A 54 12.21 -3.33 5.61
CA ALA A 54 13.63 -3.45 5.95
C ALA A 54 14.09 -2.43 7.01
N ALA A 55 13.49 -1.23 7.04
CA ALA A 55 13.80 -0.19 8.02
C ALA A 55 13.05 -0.37 9.37
N ALA A 56 11.90 -1.07 9.37
CA ALA A 56 11.13 -1.36 10.57
C ALA A 56 11.59 -2.64 11.31
N ALA A 57 12.18 -3.60 10.60
CA ALA A 57 12.71 -4.86 11.17
C ALA A 57 14.10 -4.71 11.83
N GLY A 58 14.68 -3.51 11.82
CA GLY A 58 15.98 -3.20 12.43
C GLY A 58 15.90 -2.51 13.80
N ARG A 59 14.78 -2.61 14.53
CA ARG A 59 14.64 -2.10 15.91
C ARG A 59 14.22 -3.19 16.87
#